data_AF-A0AAU4RW78-F1
#
_entry.id   AF-A0AAU4RW78-F1
#
_cell.length_a   1.000
_cell.length_b   1.000
_cell.length_c   1.000
_cell.angle_alpha   90.00
_cell.angle_beta   90.00
_cell.angle_gamma   90.00
#
_symmetry.space_group_name_H-M   'P 1'
#
loop_
_entity.id
_entity.type
_entity.pdbx_description
1 polymer ?
#
loop_
_entity_poly.entity_id
_entity_poly.type
_entity_poly.pdbx_seq_one_letter_code
_entity_poly.pdbx_strand_id
1 'polypeptide(L)'
;MNEKRLTTPELVEELRSSLDVTDGWIPALSRPAGPAGLSDDAGLAEVADLLQKFATAPTIPAAVARQLERAAESAASALTADASDQYGHLGAAYAYVLQAQRAASEGNVT
;
A
#
# COMPACT_ATOMS: atom_id res chain seq x y z
N MET A 1 -1.12 -26.47 -2.43
CA MET A 1 -1.00 -25.46 -3.51
C MET A 1 0.27 -24.69 -3.22
N ASN A 2 1.26 -24.68 -4.11
CA ASN A 2 2.51 -23.95 -3.85
C ASN A 2 2.22 -22.47 -4.12
N GLU A 3 1.95 -21.69 -3.08
CA GLU A 3 1.81 -20.24 -3.20
C GLU A 3 3.17 -19.71 -3.65
N LYS A 4 3.26 -19.27 -4.91
CA LYS A 4 4.49 -18.68 -5.45
C LYS A 4 4.82 -17.47 -4.58
N ARG A 5 5.98 -17.50 -3.92
CA ARG A 5 6.48 -16.32 -3.21
C ARG A 5 6.78 -15.23 -4.22
N LEU A 6 6.21 -14.05 -4.00
CA LEU A 6 6.54 -12.86 -4.77
C LEU A 6 8.01 -12.50 -4.56
N THR A 7 8.64 -12.00 -5.62
CA THR A 7 9.97 -11.39 -5.63
C THR A 7 9.89 -9.92 -5.21
N THR A 8 11.03 -9.30 -4.90
CA THR A 8 11.13 -7.86 -4.62
C THR A 8 10.43 -6.98 -5.68
N PRO A 9 10.69 -7.10 -6.99
CA PRO A 9 10.01 -6.28 -7.99
C PRO A 9 8.50 -6.57 -8.07
N GLU A 10 8.08 -7.83 -7.91
CA GLU A 10 6.65 -8.18 -7.86
C GLU A 10 5.96 -7.55 -6.63
N LEU A 11 6.62 -7.49 -5.47
CA LEU A 11 6.07 -6.81 -4.28
C LEU A 11 5.90 -5.30 -4.51
N VAL A 12 6.86 -4.65 -5.18
CA VAL A 12 6.76 -3.22 -5.52
C VAL A 12 5.63 -3.00 -6.54
N GLU A 13 5.46 -3.91 -7.49
CA GLU A 13 4.36 -3.87 -8.46
C GLU A 13 2.99 -3.97 -7.79
N GLU A 14 2.82 -4.92 -6.88
CA GLU A 14 1.56 -5.11 -6.15
C GLU A 14 1.19 -3.88 -5.27
N LEU A 15 2.20 -3.26 -4.64
CA LEU A 15 2.02 -2.01 -3.90
C LEU A 15 1.59 -0.87 -4.84
N ARG A 16 2.21 -0.76 -6.02
CA ARG A 16 1.84 0.25 -7.03
C ARG A 16 0.43 0.03 -7.58
N SER A 17 0.08 -1.19 -7.94
CA SER A 17 -1.25 -1.54 -8.43
C SER A 17 -2.34 -1.20 -7.41
N SER A 18 -2.08 -1.40 -6.11
CA SER A 18 -3.02 -0.99 -5.05
C SER A 18 -3.29 0.51 -5.00
N LEU A 19 -2.34 1.32 -5.49
CA LEU A 19 -2.36 2.77 -5.53
C LEU A 19 -2.64 3.34 -6.92
N ASP A 20 -2.86 2.51 -7.93
CA ASP A 20 -3.02 2.94 -9.31
C ASP A 20 -4.15 3.98 -9.45
N VAL A 21 -3.90 5.02 -10.26
CA VAL A 21 -4.84 6.12 -10.45
C VAL A 21 -6.11 5.68 -11.19
N THR A 22 -6.06 4.63 -12.00
CA THR A 22 -7.16 4.14 -12.82
C THR A 22 -7.98 3.10 -12.04
N ASP A 23 -7.33 2.05 -11.56
CA ASP A 23 -8.00 0.86 -10.99
C ASP A 23 -7.58 0.52 -9.54
N GLY A 24 -6.69 1.31 -8.94
CA GLY A 24 -6.23 1.12 -7.58
C GLY A 24 -7.36 1.24 -6.54
N TRP A 25 -7.44 0.25 -5.67
CA TRP A 25 -8.49 0.18 -4.66
C TRP A 25 -8.34 1.26 -3.57
N ILE A 26 -7.11 1.69 -3.25
CA ILE A 26 -6.86 2.70 -2.21
C ILE A 26 -7.39 4.08 -2.67
N PRO A 27 -7.02 4.60 -3.86
CA PRO A 27 -7.63 5.81 -4.38
C PRO A 27 -9.15 5.70 -4.48
N ALA A 28 -9.68 4.56 -4.97
CA ALA A 28 -11.11 4.35 -5.10
C ALA A 28 -11.88 4.48 -3.77
N LEU A 29 -11.31 4.02 -2.66
CA LEU A 29 -11.90 4.12 -1.32
C LEU A 29 -12.08 5.57 -0.83
N SER A 30 -11.22 6.47 -1.30
CA SER A 30 -11.14 7.85 -0.80
C SER A 30 -11.84 8.88 -1.72
N ARG A 31 -12.32 8.45 -2.89
CA ARG A 31 -12.94 9.33 -3.89
C ARG A 31 -14.27 9.91 -3.40
N PRO A 32 -14.63 11.14 -3.84
CA PRO A 32 -13.85 12.02 -4.72
C PRO A 32 -12.85 12.94 -4.00
N ALA A 33 -12.76 12.89 -2.67
CA ALA A 33 -12.07 13.92 -1.86
C ALA A 33 -10.68 13.51 -1.31
N GLY A 34 -10.17 12.33 -1.68
CA GLY A 34 -8.84 11.86 -1.28
C GLY A 34 -7.73 12.17 -2.27
N PRO A 35 -6.47 11.82 -1.92
CA PRO A 35 -5.33 11.91 -2.83
C PRO A 35 -5.58 11.20 -4.17
N ALA A 36 -4.95 11.70 -5.25
CA ALA A 36 -4.90 10.99 -6.51
C ALA A 36 -3.98 9.75 -6.39
N GLY A 37 -4.24 8.71 -7.20
CA GLY A 37 -3.38 7.53 -7.29
C GLY A 37 -2.05 7.79 -8.02
N LEU A 38 -1.24 6.75 -8.15
CA LEU A 38 0.02 6.75 -8.90
C LEU A 38 -0.20 6.46 -10.39
N SER A 39 0.76 6.87 -11.21
CA SER A 39 0.91 6.40 -12.60
C SER A 39 1.95 5.28 -12.67
N ASP A 40 1.92 4.48 -13.73
CA ASP A 40 2.69 3.23 -13.93
C ASP A 40 4.20 3.33 -13.61
N ASP A 41 4.81 4.49 -13.81
CA ASP A 41 6.26 4.71 -13.64
C ASP A 41 6.69 5.14 -12.22
N ALA A 42 5.78 5.15 -11.25
CA ALA A 42 6.11 5.52 -9.88
C ALA A 42 7.13 4.55 -9.25
N GLY A 43 8.10 5.07 -8.52
CA GLY A 43 9.05 4.28 -7.75
C GLY A 43 8.56 3.95 -6.34
N LEU A 44 9.37 3.19 -5.60
CA LEU A 44 9.06 2.80 -4.22
C LEU A 44 8.98 4.01 -3.27
N ALA A 45 9.69 5.10 -3.57
CA ALA A 45 9.62 6.33 -2.77
C ALA A 45 8.26 7.01 -2.91
N GLU A 46 7.74 7.10 -4.13
CA GLU A 46 6.41 7.62 -4.42
C GLU A 46 5.30 6.73 -3.82
N VAL A 47 5.50 5.41 -3.84
CA VAL A 47 4.61 4.44 -3.16
C VAL A 47 4.54 4.72 -1.66
N ALA A 48 5.69 4.83 -0.98
CA ALA A 48 5.73 5.07 0.46
C ALA A 48 5.08 6.41 0.83
N ASP A 49 5.40 7.48 0.10
CA ASP A 49 4.82 8.81 0.32
C ASP A 49 3.29 8.81 0.09
N LEU A 50 2.81 8.14 -0.96
CA LEU A 50 1.38 8.14 -1.25
C LEU A 50 0.58 7.27 -0.26
N LEU A 51 1.12 6.14 0.20
CA LEU A 51 0.52 5.36 1.30
C LEU A 51 0.34 6.24 2.54
N GLN A 52 1.35 7.05 2.89
CA GLN A 52 1.27 7.97 4.02
C GLN A 52 0.20 9.05 3.81
N LYS A 53 0.12 9.62 2.60
CA LYS A 53 -0.93 10.61 2.26
C LYS A 53 -2.32 10.02 2.45
N PHE A 54 -2.57 8.80 1.95
CA PHE A 54 -3.84 8.13 2.19
C PHE A 54 -4.08 7.79 3.66
N ALA A 55 -3.06 7.35 4.41
CA ALA A 55 -3.19 7.09 5.84
C ALA A 55 -3.66 8.32 6.63
N THR A 56 -3.28 9.52 6.20
CA THR A 56 -3.71 10.79 6.83
C THR A 56 -4.97 11.40 6.24
N ALA A 57 -5.53 10.83 5.17
CA ALA A 57 -6.68 11.39 4.49
C ALA A 57 -7.96 11.18 5.34
N PRO A 58 -8.76 12.24 5.58
CA PRO A 58 -9.95 12.14 6.44
C PRO A 58 -11.05 11.26 5.85
N THR A 59 -10.98 10.96 4.56
CA THR A 59 -11.91 10.05 3.86
C THR A 59 -11.60 8.57 4.09
N ILE A 60 -10.42 8.24 4.64
CA ILE A 60 -10.03 6.86 4.90
C ILE A 60 -10.49 6.43 6.31
N PRO A 61 -11.18 5.28 6.46
CA PRO A 61 -11.55 4.76 7.77
C PRO A 61 -10.33 4.52 8.66
N ALA A 62 -10.43 4.84 9.96
CA ALA A 62 -9.31 4.77 10.90
C ALA A 62 -8.60 3.40 10.96
N ALA A 63 -9.35 2.31 10.79
CA ALA A 63 -8.80 0.96 10.76
C ALA A 63 -7.92 0.71 9.52
N VAL A 64 -8.33 1.25 8.36
CA VAL A 64 -7.59 1.19 7.09
C VAL A 64 -6.37 2.11 7.19
N ALA A 65 -6.55 3.34 7.65
CA ALA A 65 -5.50 4.34 7.81
C ALA A 65 -4.30 3.81 8.62
N ARG A 66 -4.56 3.14 9.75
CA ARG A 66 -3.51 2.54 10.58
C ARG A 66 -2.67 1.49 9.84
N GLN A 67 -3.29 0.69 8.97
CA GLN A 67 -2.54 -0.30 8.20
C GLN A 67 -1.77 0.36 7.05
N LEU A 68 -2.33 1.40 6.41
CA LEU A 68 -1.62 2.17 5.38
C LEU A 68 -0.40 2.91 5.95
N GLU A 69 -0.48 3.43 7.17
CA GLU A 69 0.66 4.04 7.88
C GLU A 69 1.80 3.02 8.07
N ARG A 70 1.48 1.82 8.57
CA ARG A 70 2.47 0.74 8.73
C ARG A 70 3.05 0.26 7.39
N ALA A 71 2.22 0.25 6.34
CA ALA A 71 2.67 -0.05 4.99
C ALA A 71 3.66 1.00 4.49
N ALA A 72 3.37 2.29 4.70
CA ALA A 72 4.25 3.40 4.36
C ALA A 72 5.60 3.33 5.09
N GLU A 73 5.57 3.12 6.41
CA GLU A 73 6.78 2.98 7.24
C GLU A 73 7.65 1.79 6.77
N SER A 74 7.03 0.67 6.45
CA SER A 74 7.72 -0.52 5.96
C SER A 74 8.31 -0.30 4.55
N ALA A 75 7.55 0.33 3.65
CA ALA A 75 8.03 0.68 2.31
C ALA A 75 9.19 1.70 2.37
N ALA A 76 9.11 2.70 3.27
CA ALA A 76 10.18 3.65 3.50
C ALA A 76 11.45 2.98 4.05
N SER A 77 11.29 2.01 4.96
CA SER A 77 12.42 1.22 5.48
C SER A 77 13.11 0.40 4.38
N ALA A 78 12.34 -0.09 3.39
CA ALA A 78 12.89 -0.83 2.25
C ALA A 78 13.75 0.03 1.30
N LEU A 79 13.62 1.37 1.32
CA LEU A 79 14.44 2.28 0.51
C LEU A 79 15.89 2.37 0.99
N THR A 80 16.12 2.20 2.29
CA THR A 80 17.44 2.36 2.93
C THR A 80 18.06 1.03 3.35
N ALA A 81 17.31 -0.07 3.23
CA ALA A 81 17.74 -1.40 3.60
C ALA A 81 18.70 -2.02 2.57
N ASP A 82 19.61 -2.86 3.05
CA ASP A 82 20.40 -3.74 2.19
C ASP A 82 19.50 -4.79 1.51
N ALA A 83 19.98 -5.40 0.42
CA ALA A 83 19.18 -6.29 -0.43
C ALA A 83 18.50 -7.45 0.33
N SER A 84 19.12 -7.96 1.39
CA SER A 84 18.54 -9.04 2.22
C SER A 84 17.33 -8.56 3.03
N ASP A 85 17.39 -7.34 3.57
CA ASP A 85 16.36 -6.80 4.46
C ASP A 85 15.26 -6.07 3.67
N GLN A 86 15.59 -5.54 2.50
CA GLN A 86 14.64 -4.92 1.57
C GLN A 86 13.46 -5.84 1.25
N TYR A 87 13.72 -7.13 1.01
CA TYR A 87 12.66 -8.11 0.75
C TYR A 87 11.69 -8.24 1.93
N GLY A 88 12.22 -8.31 3.16
CA GLY A 88 11.41 -8.42 4.37
C GLY A 88 10.53 -7.19 4.59
N HIS A 89 11.10 -6.00 4.41
CA HIS A 89 10.36 -4.74 4.52
C HIS A 89 9.27 -4.59 3.46
N LEU A 90 9.54 -4.96 2.20
CA LEU A 90 8.52 -4.97 1.15
C LEU A 90 7.42 -6.00 1.40
N GLY A 91 7.79 -7.19 1.89
CA GLY A 91 6.82 -8.22 2.29
C GLY A 91 5.91 -7.73 3.41
N ALA A 92 6.46 -7.03 4.40
CA ALA A 92 5.68 -6.41 5.48
C ALA A 92 4.75 -5.30 4.95
N ALA A 93 5.27 -4.42 4.08
CA ALA A 93 4.47 -3.35 3.47
C ALA A 93 3.26 -3.92 2.72
N TYR A 94 3.47 -4.95 1.89
CA TYR A 94 2.39 -5.58 1.15
C TYR A 94 1.40 -6.31 2.06
N ALA A 95 1.87 -7.00 3.11
CA ALA A 95 1.00 -7.63 4.09
C ALA A 95 0.09 -6.61 4.79
N TYR A 96 0.59 -5.41 5.13
CA TYR A 96 -0.22 -4.35 5.70
C TYR A 96 -1.24 -3.78 4.70
N VAL A 97 -0.91 -3.65 3.40
CA VAL A 97 -1.88 -3.29 2.36
C VAL A 97 -3.02 -4.32 2.27
N LEU A 98 -2.71 -5.62 2.31
CA LEU A 98 -3.73 -6.67 2.33
C LEU A 98 -4.60 -6.61 3.60
N GLN A 99 -4.02 -6.30 4.75
CA GLN A 99 -4.78 -6.08 5.99
C GLN A 99 -5.68 -4.84 5.89
N ALA A 100 -5.20 -3.77 5.27
CA ALA A 100 -5.98 -2.56 5.00
C ALA A 100 -7.19 -2.89 4.11
N GLN A 101 -7.00 -3.69 3.07
CA GLN A 101 -8.07 -4.12 2.15
C GLN A 101 -9.13 -4.98 2.85
N ARG A 102 -8.72 -5.89 3.75
CA ARG A 102 -9.64 -6.67 4.58
C ARG A 102 -10.45 -5.77 5.51
N ALA A 103 -9.79 -4.83 6.19
CA ALA A 103 -10.47 -3.87 7.07
C ALA A 103 -11.47 -2.99 6.30
N ALA A 104 -11.17 -2.59 5.06
CA ALA A 104 -12.09 -1.85 4.21
C ALA A 104 -13.32 -2.69 3.82
N SER A 105 -13.13 -3.99 3.61
CA SER A 105 -14.21 -4.92 3.25
C SER A 105 -15.09 -5.25 4.46
N GLU A 106 -14.51 -5.43 5.65
CA GLU A 106 -15.22 -5.69 6.90
C GLU A 106 -16.01 -4.47 7.40
N GLY A 107 -15.49 -3.26 7.19
CA GLY A 107 -16.17 -2.00 7.52
C GLY A 107 -17.37 -1.67 6.61
N ASN A 108 -17.54 -2.39 5.50
CA ASN A 108 -18.64 -2.20 4.54
C ASN A 108 -19.89 -3.06 4.84
N VAL A 109 -19.88 -3.83 5.95
CA VAL A 109 -20.94 -4.79 6.34
C VAL A 109 -21.91 -4.21 7.39
N THR A 110 -21.90 -2.89 7.63
CA THR A 110 -22.78 -2.23 8.62
C THR A 110 -23.78 -1.29 8.00
#